data_AF-A0A2N4YCA7-F1
#
_entry.id   AF-A0A2N4YCA7-F1
#
_cell.length_a   1.000
_cell.length_b   1.000
_cell.length_c   1.000
_cell.angle_alpha   90.00
_cell.angle_beta   90.00
_cell.angle_gamma   90.00
#
_symmetry.space_group_name_H-M   'P 1'
#
loop_
_entity.id
_entity.type
_entity.pdbx_description
1 polymer ?
#
loop_
_entity_poly.entity_id
_entity_poly.type
_entity_poly.pdbx_seq_one_letter_code
_entity_poly.pdbx_strand_id
1 'polypeptide(L)'
;MPRLLAPLLALALLAACQLGQPGRDGAAASGANPVTGGAITTTTLDAPPPAATPTAAEISATAAPAGAPRPQPRPDTATAATAETAETAETAEPAPPDPAAEPAIPAILKSPSEIACEDDGGTWARAGEGGGMACIYQTRDGGRRCDGKDDCEGECLARSRSCSPIKPLFGCNAVLLDTGAEVTLCLD
;
A
#
# COMPACT_ATOMS: atom_id res chain seq x y z
N MET A 1 -41.53 25.60 49.23
CA MET A 1 -40.65 25.80 48.05
C MET A 1 -39.20 26.21 48.39
N PRO A 2 -38.51 25.72 49.45
CA PRO A 2 -37.09 26.04 49.69
C PRO A 2 -36.11 25.00 49.11
N ARG A 3 -36.58 23.85 48.61
CA ARG A 3 -35.73 22.74 48.16
C ARG A 3 -35.12 22.90 46.76
N LEU A 4 -35.56 23.90 45.99
CA LEU A 4 -35.02 24.21 44.66
C LEU A 4 -34.00 25.35 44.66
N LEU A 5 -33.81 26.06 45.79
CA LEU A 5 -32.86 27.17 45.89
C LEU A 5 -31.41 26.69 46.12
N ALA A 6 -31.23 25.56 46.79
CA ALA A 6 -29.91 24.98 47.08
C ALA A 6 -29.11 24.53 45.84
N PRO A 7 -29.68 23.86 44.82
CA PRO A 7 -28.91 23.46 43.64
C PRO A 7 -28.55 24.65 42.73
N LEU A 8 -29.37 25.71 42.70
CA LEU A 8 -29.12 26.92 41.91
C LEU A 8 -27.99 27.78 42.49
N LEU A 9 -27.88 27.86 43.82
CA LEU A 9 -26.77 28.57 44.47
C LEU A 9 -25.44 27.81 44.30
N ALA A 10 -25.49 26.47 44.31
CA ALA A 10 -24.33 25.63 44.07
C ALA A 10 -23.80 25.78 42.62
N LEU A 11 -24.69 25.85 41.61
CA LEU A 11 -24.27 26.07 40.23
C LEU A 11 -23.61 27.45 40.01
N ALA A 12 -24.07 28.49 40.70
CA ALA A 12 -23.50 29.83 40.57
C ALA A 12 -22.08 29.94 41.19
N LEU A 13 -21.81 29.19 42.26
CA LEU A 13 -20.47 29.13 42.88
C LEU A 13 -19.45 28.36 42.04
N LEU A 14 -19.87 27.32 41.30
CA LEU A 14 -18.96 26.58 40.41
C LEU A 14 -18.52 27.39 39.18
N ALA A 15 -19.31 28.35 38.70
CA ALA A 15 -18.95 29.18 37.55
C ALA A 15 -17.90 30.27 37.85
N ALA A 16 -17.75 30.67 39.11
CA ALA A 16 -16.83 31.73 39.50
C ALA A 16 -15.36 31.29 39.64
N CYS A 17 -15.08 29.98 39.72
CA CYS A 17 -13.71 29.46 39.88
C CYS A 17 -12.91 29.33 38.57
N GLN A 18 -13.50 29.59 37.40
CA GLN A 18 -12.81 29.42 36.10
C GLN A 18 -12.21 30.71 35.52
N LEU A 19 -12.46 31.89 36.11
CA LEU A 19 -11.99 33.18 35.56
C LEU A 19 -10.86 33.86 36.36
N GLY A 20 -10.25 33.16 37.33
CA GLY A 20 -9.27 33.77 38.24
C GLY A 20 -8.11 32.86 38.63
N GLN A 21 -7.19 32.57 37.71
CA GLN A 21 -5.81 32.27 38.10
C GLN A 21 -4.82 33.16 37.33
N PRO A 22 -4.30 34.22 37.99
CA PRO A 22 -3.07 34.89 37.56
C PRO A 22 -1.88 33.98 37.86
N GLY A 23 -0.83 34.14 37.04
CA GLY A 23 0.30 33.23 36.90
C GLY A 23 0.93 32.70 38.20
N ARG A 24 1.40 31.46 38.11
CA ARG A 24 2.36 30.91 39.04
C ARG A 24 3.37 30.05 38.28
N ASP A 25 4.60 30.52 38.34
CA ASP A 25 5.82 29.92 37.83
C ASP A 25 6.07 28.52 38.39
N GLY A 26 6.83 27.72 37.64
CA GLY A 26 7.56 26.60 38.23
C GLY A 26 7.47 25.32 37.43
N ALA A 27 8.56 25.01 36.75
CA ALA A 27 8.85 23.74 36.09
C ALA A 27 8.59 22.51 36.98
N ALA A 28 8.08 21.44 36.38
CA ALA A 28 8.69 20.10 36.44
C ALA A 28 7.98 19.17 35.47
N ALA A 29 8.78 18.40 34.77
CA ALA A 29 8.43 17.46 33.73
C ALA A 29 7.49 16.33 34.20
N SER A 30 6.59 15.91 33.31
CA SER A 30 6.56 14.51 32.82
C SER A 30 5.41 14.31 31.84
N GLY A 31 5.75 13.77 30.66
CA GLY A 31 4.85 12.92 29.88
C GLY A 31 3.88 13.61 28.92
N ALA A 32 4.37 14.45 28.00
CA ALA A 32 3.59 14.85 26.84
C ALA A 32 3.84 13.88 25.68
N ASN A 33 2.88 12.98 25.45
CA ASN A 33 2.78 12.22 24.21
C ASN A 33 2.53 13.18 23.04
N PRO A 34 3.20 13.03 21.88
CA PRO A 34 3.10 13.98 20.76
C PRO A 34 1.73 13.99 20.05
N VAL A 35 0.80 13.13 20.45
CA VAL A 35 -0.50 12.94 19.79
C VAL A 35 -1.59 13.88 20.34
N THR A 36 -1.38 14.53 21.49
CA THR A 36 -2.38 15.43 22.10
C THR A 36 -1.95 16.90 21.98
N GLY A 37 -1.86 17.39 20.74
CA GLY A 37 -2.00 18.82 20.39
C GLY A 37 -1.29 19.84 21.27
N GLY A 38 0.03 19.74 21.44
CA GLY A 38 0.85 20.83 21.98
C GLY A 38 0.87 22.05 21.04
N ALA A 39 1.07 23.25 21.59
CA ALA A 39 1.08 24.50 20.82
C ALA A 39 2.08 24.43 19.64
N ILE A 40 1.56 24.44 18.41
CA ILE A 40 2.35 24.52 17.20
C ILE A 40 2.77 25.99 17.00
N THR A 41 4.03 26.30 17.25
CA THR A 41 4.61 27.59 16.86
C THR A 41 5.01 27.52 15.38
N THR A 42 4.24 28.17 14.52
CA THR A 42 4.63 28.39 13.12
C THR A 42 5.58 29.59 13.06
N THR A 43 6.87 29.35 12.97
CA THR A 43 7.83 30.38 12.53
C THR A 43 7.64 30.55 11.03
N THR A 44 7.02 31.65 10.60
CA THR A 44 7.05 32.04 9.19
C THR A 44 8.49 32.34 8.81
N LEU A 45 9.08 31.48 7.98
CA LEU A 45 10.40 31.69 7.45
C LEU A 45 10.33 32.91 6.51
N ASP A 46 11.01 33.97 6.95
CA ASP A 46 11.13 35.25 6.26
C ASP A 46 11.60 35.07 4.81
N ALA A 47 11.05 35.91 3.93
CA ALA A 47 11.15 35.78 2.48
C ALA A 47 12.61 35.82 1.98
N PRO A 48 13.04 34.92 1.08
CA PRO A 48 14.32 35.07 0.41
C PRO A 48 14.28 36.26 -0.58
N PRO A 49 15.38 37.05 -0.68
CA PRO A 49 15.48 38.16 -1.64
C PRO A 49 15.40 37.66 -3.09
N PRO A 50 14.97 38.52 -4.04
CA PRO A 50 14.73 38.12 -5.42
C PRO A 50 16.01 37.78 -6.21
N ALA A 51 15.88 36.68 -6.95
CA ALA A 51 16.46 36.36 -8.26
C ALA A 51 17.94 36.70 -8.53
N ALA A 52 18.78 35.66 -8.51
CA ALA A 52 19.86 35.54 -9.48
C ALA A 52 19.45 34.48 -10.51
N THR A 53 19.18 34.92 -11.73
CA THR A 53 19.01 34.10 -12.94
C THR A 53 20.37 33.61 -13.42
N PRO A 54 20.68 32.30 -13.39
CA PRO A 54 21.65 31.74 -14.31
C PRO A 54 20.97 31.43 -15.64
N THR A 55 21.33 32.26 -16.63
CA THR A 55 21.38 32.02 -18.07
C THR A 55 21.08 30.58 -18.51
N ALA A 56 20.06 30.48 -19.38
CA ALA A 56 19.89 29.38 -20.30
C ALA A 56 21.16 29.26 -21.17
N ALA A 57 21.97 28.25 -20.89
CA ALA A 57 22.96 27.75 -21.82
C ALA A 57 22.39 26.49 -22.47
N GLU A 58 22.07 26.64 -23.75
CA GLU A 58 21.69 25.60 -24.69
C GLU A 58 22.69 24.44 -24.63
N ILE A 59 22.22 23.25 -24.22
CA ILE A 59 22.92 22.01 -24.55
C ILE A 59 22.14 21.36 -25.67
N SER A 60 22.66 21.60 -26.88
CA SER A 60 22.18 21.04 -28.12
C SER A 60 22.12 19.51 -28.04
N ALA A 61 20.99 18.99 -28.50
CA ALA A 61 20.78 17.59 -28.80
C ALA A 61 21.87 17.06 -29.74
N THR A 62 22.53 15.98 -29.35
CA THR A 62 23.29 15.13 -30.28
C THR A 62 22.67 13.74 -30.27
N ALA A 63 22.22 13.39 -31.47
CA ALA A 63 21.68 12.14 -31.97
C ALA A 63 22.04 10.82 -31.23
N ALA A 64 21.01 10.01 -31.02
CA ALA A 64 21.07 8.55 -31.17
C ALA A 64 20.24 8.18 -32.42
N PRO A 65 20.43 7.04 -33.11
CA PRO A 65 21.02 5.80 -32.59
C PRO A 65 22.02 5.09 -33.53
N ALA A 66 22.97 4.35 -32.95
CA ALA A 66 23.71 3.31 -33.65
C ALA A 66 23.36 1.95 -33.06
N GLY A 67 22.62 1.15 -33.85
CA GLY A 67 22.72 -0.30 -33.88
C GLY A 67 22.18 -1.08 -32.68
N ALA A 68 20.87 -1.34 -32.65
CA ALA A 68 20.36 -2.54 -32.00
C ALA A 68 20.71 -3.77 -32.86
N PRO A 69 21.36 -4.83 -32.31
CA PRO A 69 21.52 -6.08 -33.03
C PRO A 69 20.15 -6.75 -33.21
N ARG A 70 19.84 -7.17 -34.44
CA ARG A 70 18.63 -7.94 -34.79
C ARG A 70 18.56 -9.22 -33.93
N PRO A 71 17.41 -9.56 -33.35
CA PRO A 71 17.16 -10.90 -32.83
C PRO A 71 17.25 -11.91 -33.99
N GLN A 72 18.11 -12.91 -33.87
CA GLN A 72 18.12 -14.02 -34.81
C GLN A 72 16.87 -14.89 -34.57
N PRO A 73 16.14 -15.30 -35.62
CA PRO A 73 15.05 -16.25 -35.49
C PRO A 73 15.59 -17.59 -35.01
N ARG A 74 15.02 -18.07 -33.90
CA ARG A 74 15.29 -19.39 -33.34
C ARG A 74 14.65 -20.42 -34.29
N PRO A 75 15.37 -21.44 -34.80
CA PRO A 75 14.77 -22.47 -35.60
C PRO A 75 13.75 -23.26 -34.78
N ASP A 76 12.53 -23.33 -35.32
CA ASP A 76 11.45 -24.19 -34.87
C ASP A 76 11.92 -25.63 -34.78
N THR A 77 12.09 -26.13 -33.55
CA THR A 77 12.16 -27.58 -33.32
C THR A 77 10.75 -28.05 -33.08
N ALA A 78 10.00 -28.20 -34.18
CA ALA A 78 8.88 -29.11 -34.22
C ALA A 78 9.45 -30.54 -34.26
N THR A 79 9.26 -31.29 -33.17
CA THR A 79 9.19 -32.75 -33.23
C THR A 79 7.89 -33.14 -32.56
N ALA A 80 6.97 -33.52 -33.43
CA ALA A 80 5.78 -34.27 -33.09
C ALA A 80 6.14 -35.72 -32.72
N ALA A 81 5.12 -36.43 -32.26
CA ALA A 81 5.05 -37.84 -31.88
C ALA A 81 5.29 -38.04 -30.36
N THR A 82 4.39 -38.63 -29.59
CA THR A 82 3.39 -39.65 -29.95
C THR A 82 2.23 -39.57 -28.95
N ALA A 83 1.01 -39.53 -29.47
CA ALA A 83 -0.16 -39.95 -28.72
C ALA A 83 -0.07 -41.47 -28.55
N GLU A 84 0.06 -41.95 -27.32
CA GLU A 84 -0.15 -43.36 -27.00
C GLU A 84 -1.33 -43.45 -26.03
N THR A 85 -2.42 -43.94 -26.62
CA THR A 85 -3.67 -44.35 -25.99
C THR A 85 -3.44 -45.61 -25.13
N ALA A 86 -3.90 -45.57 -23.88
CA ALA A 86 -4.39 -46.73 -23.12
C ALA A 86 -5.15 -46.16 -21.90
N GLU A 87 -6.41 -45.74 -22.04
CA GLU A 87 -7.59 -46.61 -21.95
C GLU A 87 -7.29 -47.98 -21.31
N THR A 88 -7.34 -48.01 -19.98
CA THR A 88 -7.62 -49.24 -19.23
C THR A 88 -8.96 -49.04 -18.55
N ALA A 89 -10.03 -49.43 -19.24
CA ALA A 89 -11.31 -49.69 -18.61
C ALA A 89 -11.34 -51.14 -18.11
N GLU A 90 -12.06 -51.30 -17.00
CA GLU A 90 -12.63 -52.55 -16.49
C GLU A 90 -11.76 -53.41 -15.56
N THR A 91 -12.05 -53.30 -14.26
CA THR A 91 -12.54 -54.45 -13.48
C THR A 91 -13.30 -53.88 -12.27
N ALA A 92 -14.62 -53.99 -12.30
CA ALA A 92 -15.47 -53.82 -11.14
C ALA A 92 -15.83 -55.22 -10.61
N GLU A 93 -15.32 -55.58 -9.44
CA GLU A 93 -15.96 -56.54 -8.51
C GLU A 93 -15.24 -56.51 -7.14
N PRO A 94 -15.86 -56.99 -6.05
CA PRO A 94 -16.72 -56.26 -5.12
C PRO A 94 -15.99 -55.83 -3.83
N ALA A 95 -16.56 -54.85 -3.12
CA ALA A 95 -16.03 -54.31 -1.87
C ALA A 95 -16.04 -55.29 -0.69
N PRO A 96 -14.98 -55.29 0.15
CA PRO A 96 -15.07 -55.61 1.57
C PRO A 96 -14.48 -54.47 2.46
N PRO A 97 -14.69 -54.50 3.79
CA PRO A 97 -15.20 -53.38 4.58
C PRO A 97 -14.18 -52.29 4.94
N ASP A 98 -14.73 -51.10 5.15
CA ASP A 98 -14.18 -49.87 5.74
C ASP A 98 -13.07 -50.11 6.78
N PRO A 99 -11.78 -49.92 6.43
CA PRO A 99 -10.72 -49.87 7.40
C PRO A 99 -10.49 -48.41 7.80
N ALA A 100 -11.14 -48.02 8.90
CA ALA A 100 -10.83 -46.84 9.69
C ALA A 100 -10.94 -45.50 8.95
N ALA A 101 -11.92 -44.68 9.35
CA ALA A 101 -11.96 -43.26 9.07
C ALA A 101 -10.56 -42.66 9.28
N GLU A 102 -9.89 -42.39 8.17
CA GLU A 102 -8.68 -41.59 8.12
C GLU A 102 -9.02 -40.28 8.84
N PRO A 103 -8.23 -39.82 9.83
CA PRO A 103 -8.55 -38.60 10.54
C PRO A 103 -8.70 -37.48 9.51
N ALA A 104 -9.93 -36.99 9.32
CA ALA A 104 -10.19 -35.89 8.42
C ALA A 104 -9.29 -34.74 8.88
N ILE A 105 -8.25 -34.46 8.09
CA ILE A 105 -7.37 -33.32 8.32
C ILE A 105 -8.31 -32.12 8.44
N PRO A 106 -8.31 -31.38 9.56
CA PRO A 106 -9.22 -30.28 9.72
C PRO A 106 -8.99 -29.33 8.54
N ALA A 107 -10.05 -29.07 7.77
CA ALA A 107 -9.99 -28.07 6.72
C ALA A 107 -9.49 -26.78 7.36
N ILE A 108 -8.35 -26.28 6.89
CA ILE A 108 -7.79 -25.02 7.37
C ILE A 108 -8.85 -23.95 7.06
N LEU A 109 -9.54 -23.48 8.09
CA LEU A 109 -10.53 -22.43 7.94
C LEU A 109 -9.80 -21.15 7.55
N LYS A 110 -10.23 -20.55 6.44
CA LYS A 110 -9.72 -19.25 5.99
C LYS A 110 -9.95 -18.20 7.07
N SER A 111 -9.00 -17.28 7.19
CA SER A 111 -9.14 -16.14 8.10
C SER A 111 -10.20 -15.16 7.57
N PRO A 112 -10.83 -14.34 8.43
CA PRO A 112 -11.76 -13.30 7.97
C PRO A 112 -11.14 -12.31 6.97
N SER A 113 -9.85 -11.99 7.11
CA SER A 113 -9.12 -11.11 6.18
C SER A 113 -8.87 -11.75 4.83
N GLU A 114 -8.64 -13.06 4.79
CA GLU A 114 -8.51 -13.82 3.56
C GLU A 114 -9.85 -13.87 2.81
N ILE A 115 -10.94 -14.15 3.51
CA ILE A 115 -12.28 -14.17 2.92
C ILE A 115 -12.63 -12.80 2.34
N ALA A 116 -12.45 -11.72 3.11
CA ALA A 116 -12.72 -10.36 2.64
C ALA A 116 -11.87 -10.00 1.40
N CYS A 117 -10.59 -10.38 1.39
CA CYS A 117 -9.71 -10.16 0.25
C CYS A 117 -10.23 -10.83 -1.02
N GLU A 118 -10.61 -12.09 -0.93
CA GLU A 118 -11.09 -12.87 -2.06
C GLU A 118 -12.47 -12.41 -2.54
N ASP A 119 -13.36 -12.03 -1.62
CA ASP A 119 -14.68 -11.46 -1.92
C ASP A 119 -14.56 -10.12 -2.67
N ASP A 120 -13.55 -9.31 -2.34
CA ASP A 120 -13.22 -8.07 -3.03
C ASP A 120 -12.47 -8.30 -4.38
N GLY A 121 -12.25 -9.57 -4.75
CA GLY A 121 -11.59 -9.97 -6.00
C GLY A 121 -10.06 -9.91 -5.96
N GLY A 122 -9.48 -9.81 -4.77
CA GLY A 122 -8.04 -9.91 -4.54
C GLY A 122 -7.57 -11.36 -4.40
N THR A 123 -6.26 -11.52 -4.26
CA THR A 123 -5.59 -12.80 -3.97
C THR A 123 -4.87 -12.70 -2.64
N TRP A 124 -5.18 -13.62 -1.72
CA TRP A 124 -4.51 -13.70 -0.43
C TRP A 124 -3.18 -14.45 -0.57
N ALA A 125 -2.06 -13.73 -0.46
CA ALA A 125 -0.74 -14.28 -0.74
C ALA A 125 0.32 -13.74 0.23
N ARG A 126 1.45 -14.46 0.28
CA ARG A 126 2.65 -13.96 0.94
C ARG A 126 3.18 -12.76 0.17
N ALA A 127 3.42 -11.67 0.86
CA ALA A 127 3.91 -10.42 0.30
C ALA A 127 4.89 -9.72 1.26
N GLY A 128 5.57 -8.70 0.75
CA GLY A 128 6.59 -7.98 1.51
C GLY A 128 7.89 -8.75 1.69
N GLU A 129 8.88 -8.08 2.27
CA GLU A 129 10.17 -8.67 2.63
C GLU A 129 10.05 -9.50 3.93
N GLY A 130 9.14 -9.09 4.83
CA GLY A 130 8.80 -9.82 6.06
C GLY A 130 7.95 -11.07 5.84
N GLY A 131 7.47 -11.31 4.61
CA GLY A 131 6.68 -12.49 4.26
C GLY A 131 5.32 -12.55 4.94
N GLY A 132 4.71 -11.40 5.23
CA GLY A 132 3.34 -11.31 5.75
C GLY A 132 2.32 -11.86 4.76
N MET A 133 1.10 -12.15 5.23
CA MET A 133 -0.03 -12.41 4.33
C MET A 133 -0.72 -11.08 4.01
N ALA A 134 -0.97 -10.82 2.73
CA ALA A 134 -1.63 -9.60 2.30
C ALA A 134 -2.59 -9.88 1.14
N CYS A 135 -3.49 -8.92 0.93
CA CYS A 135 -4.40 -8.94 -0.20
C CYS A 135 -3.78 -8.22 -1.40
N ILE A 136 -3.56 -8.97 -2.49
CA ILE A 136 -2.96 -8.46 -3.72
C ILE A 136 -4.03 -8.37 -4.81
N TYR A 137 -4.11 -7.21 -5.47
CA TYR A 137 -5.02 -6.98 -6.60
C TYR A 137 -4.23 -6.78 -7.87
N GLN A 138 -4.67 -7.38 -8.97
CA GLN A 138 -4.19 -7.02 -10.30
C GLN A 138 -4.82 -5.70 -10.73
N THR A 139 -4.01 -4.81 -11.28
CA THR A 139 -4.50 -3.56 -11.88
C THR A 139 -4.91 -3.82 -13.33
N ARG A 140 -5.89 -3.07 -13.81
CA ARG A 140 -6.40 -3.23 -15.20
C ARG A 140 -5.55 -2.50 -16.22
N ASP A 141 -4.74 -1.55 -15.76
CA ASP A 141 -3.90 -0.67 -16.54
C ASP A 141 -2.41 -1.01 -16.42
N GLY A 142 -2.06 -2.14 -15.81
CA GLY A 142 -0.68 -2.62 -15.71
C GLY A 142 0.08 -2.53 -17.04
N GLY A 143 1.22 -1.83 -17.02
CA GLY A 143 2.07 -1.61 -18.20
C GLY A 143 1.62 -0.46 -19.12
N ARG A 144 0.44 0.14 -18.92
CA ARG A 144 0.03 1.37 -19.61
C ARG A 144 0.99 2.50 -19.28
N ARG A 145 1.27 3.38 -20.24
CA ARG A 145 2.09 4.58 -20.02
C ARG A 145 1.41 5.56 -19.06
N CYS A 146 2.19 6.17 -18.18
CA CYS A 146 1.75 7.18 -17.20
C CYS A 146 2.78 8.31 -17.07
N ASP A 147 2.32 9.47 -16.62
CA ASP A 147 3.15 10.63 -16.30
C ASP A 147 3.16 10.94 -14.79
N GLY A 148 2.16 10.45 -14.04
CA GLY A 148 2.11 10.53 -12.58
C GLY A 148 1.22 9.46 -11.95
N LYS A 149 1.12 9.45 -10.61
CA LYS A 149 0.35 8.46 -9.84
C LYS A 149 -1.13 8.40 -10.25
N ASP A 150 -1.73 9.56 -10.50
CA ASP A 150 -3.18 9.68 -10.73
C ASP A 150 -3.64 9.12 -12.09
N ASP A 151 -2.70 8.79 -12.99
CA ASP A 151 -2.98 8.10 -14.25
C ASP A 151 -3.25 6.60 -14.07
N CYS A 152 -2.93 6.05 -12.89
CA CYS A 152 -2.90 4.61 -12.63
C CYS A 152 -3.87 4.17 -11.52
N GLU A 153 -4.41 2.96 -11.62
CA GLU A 153 -5.11 2.28 -10.51
C GLU A 153 -4.16 1.91 -9.36
N GLY A 154 -2.88 1.70 -9.68
CA GLY A 154 -1.78 1.45 -8.75
C GLY A 154 -0.78 2.61 -8.71
N GLU A 155 0.51 2.28 -8.87
CA GLU A 155 1.60 3.26 -8.86
C GLU A 155 2.15 3.49 -10.28
N CYS A 156 2.59 4.71 -10.58
CA CYS A 156 3.33 4.99 -11.82
C CYS A 156 4.82 4.73 -11.60
N LEU A 157 5.40 3.70 -12.25
CA LEU A 157 6.81 3.36 -12.08
C LEU A 157 7.70 4.40 -12.75
N ALA A 158 8.58 5.06 -11.99
CA ALA A 158 9.40 6.17 -12.48
C ALA A 158 10.35 5.77 -13.61
N ARG A 159 10.95 4.57 -13.50
CA ARG A 159 11.95 4.09 -14.46
C ARG A 159 11.39 3.81 -15.85
N SER A 160 10.20 3.22 -15.92
CA SER A 160 9.57 2.79 -17.17
C SER A 160 8.48 3.74 -17.65
N ARG A 161 8.00 4.64 -16.77
CA ARG A 161 6.79 5.44 -16.98
C ARG A 161 5.61 4.57 -17.38
N SER A 162 5.37 3.53 -16.58
CA SER A 162 4.26 2.59 -16.78
C SER A 162 3.56 2.27 -15.46
N CYS A 163 2.25 2.08 -15.50
CA CYS A 163 1.46 1.68 -14.33
C CYS A 163 1.88 0.30 -13.80
N SER A 164 1.89 0.15 -12.48
CA SER A 164 2.20 -1.13 -11.82
C SER A 164 1.14 -2.17 -12.17
N PRO A 165 1.51 -3.45 -12.35
CA PRO A 165 0.55 -4.52 -12.67
C PRO A 165 -0.25 -5.00 -11.45
N ILE A 166 0.22 -4.71 -10.24
CA ILE A 166 -0.44 -5.09 -8.98
C ILE A 166 -0.52 -3.90 -8.02
N LYS A 167 -1.47 -3.97 -7.10
CA LYS A 167 -1.57 -3.11 -5.92
C LYS A 167 -1.87 -3.92 -4.64
N PRO A 168 -1.26 -3.59 -3.50
CA PRO A 168 -0.17 -2.62 -3.36
C PRO A 168 1.14 -3.14 -3.98
N LEU A 169 2.04 -2.22 -4.32
CA LEU A 169 3.34 -2.54 -4.91
C LEU A 169 4.37 -2.76 -3.78
N PHE A 170 4.50 -4.00 -3.33
CA PHE A 170 5.45 -4.38 -2.27
C PHE A 170 6.91 -4.19 -2.67
N GLY A 171 7.76 -4.02 -1.66
CA GLY A 171 9.16 -3.67 -1.79
C GLY A 171 9.40 -2.17 -1.97
N CYS A 172 10.67 -1.80 -2.11
CA CYS A 172 11.08 -0.42 -2.39
C CYS A 172 11.16 -0.16 -3.90
N ASN A 173 10.27 0.69 -4.41
CA ASN A 173 10.14 0.98 -5.82
C ASN A 173 10.23 2.49 -6.06
N ALA A 174 10.92 2.90 -7.12
CA ALA A 174 10.91 4.28 -7.59
C ALA A 174 9.61 4.55 -8.36
N VAL A 175 8.79 5.47 -7.84
CA VAL A 175 7.47 5.80 -8.38
C VAL A 175 7.34 7.31 -8.58
N LEU A 176 6.44 7.72 -9.47
CA LEU A 176 6.09 9.12 -9.65
C LEU A 176 4.88 9.45 -8.77
N LEU A 177 4.98 10.55 -8.03
CA LEU A 177 3.83 11.16 -7.37
C LEU A 177 2.85 11.75 -8.40
N ASP A 178 1.71 12.23 -7.92
CA ASP A 178 0.74 13.03 -8.68
C ASP A 178 1.39 14.27 -9.33
N THR A 179 2.36 14.87 -8.63
CA THR A 179 3.15 16.01 -9.15
C THR A 179 4.16 15.63 -10.23
N GLY A 180 4.32 14.34 -10.54
CA GLY A 180 5.37 13.83 -11.42
C GLY A 180 6.77 13.78 -10.77
N ALA A 181 6.88 14.16 -9.49
CA ALA A 181 8.12 14.03 -8.74
C ALA A 181 8.43 12.55 -8.46
N GLU A 182 9.68 12.14 -8.67
CA GLU A 182 10.13 10.79 -8.36
C GLU A 182 10.42 10.64 -6.86
N VAL A 183 9.86 9.59 -6.25
CA VAL A 183 10.13 9.18 -4.88
C VAL A 183 10.36 7.69 -4.79
N THR A 184 10.97 7.23 -3.69
CA THR A 184 11.03 5.80 -3.38
C THR A 184 9.90 5.44 -2.41
N LEU A 185 8.96 4.60 -2.86
CA LEU A 185 7.90 4.04 -2.04
C LEU A 185 8.31 2.64 -1.57
N CYS A 186 8.35 2.44 -0.26
CA CYS A 186 8.64 1.14 0.36
C CYS A 186 7.41 0.62 1.10
N LEU A 187 6.90 -0.54 0.71
CA LEU A 187 5.79 -1.24 1.36
C LEU A 187 6.19 -2.67 1.71
N ASP A 188 5.86 -3.11 2.92
CA ASP A 188 6.09 -4.46 3.46
C ASP A 188 4.75 -5.14 3.79
#